data_AF-A0A7X4HX20-F1
#
_entry.id   AF-A0A7X4HX20-F1
#
_cell.length_a   1.000
_cell.length_b   1.000
_cell.length_c   1.000
_cell.angle_alpha   90.00
_cell.angle_beta   90.00
_cell.angle_gamma   90.00
#
_symmetry.space_group_name_H-M   'P 1'
#
loop_
_entity.id
_entity.type
_entity.pdbx_description
1 polymer ?
#
loop_
_entity_poly.entity_id
_entity_poly.type
_entity_poly.pdbx_seq_one_letter_code
_entity_poly.pdbx_strand_id
1 'polypeptide(L)'
;MLDQELRDKVANIVRETLAERFAGEFVFDPIEVIPAVDEFGDGDGEPYLRIMIVFDGDQKALDPRWTSGLIRRIRPKLIEAGVEQFPSPSFVGKSEWPRLERSLQRASARSH
;
A
#
# COMPACT_ATOMS: atom_id res chain seq x y z
N MET A 1 9.46 9.07 -11.76
CA MET A 1 9.63 7.65 -11.38
C MET A 1 9.93 7.64 -9.89
N LEU A 2 9.12 6.98 -9.05
CA LEU A 2 9.54 6.76 -7.64
C LEU A 2 10.80 5.90 -7.66
N ASP A 3 11.84 6.33 -6.96
CA ASP A 3 13.03 5.50 -6.80
C ASP A 3 12.71 4.25 -5.96
N GLN A 4 13.52 3.21 -6.09
CA GLN A 4 13.33 1.93 -5.39
C GLN A 4 13.52 2.05 -3.87
N GLU A 5 14.45 2.90 -3.42
CA GLU A 5 14.72 3.17 -2.01
C GLU A 5 13.49 3.77 -1.32
N LEU A 6 12.79 4.70 -1.96
CA LEU A 6 11.55 5.28 -1.45
C LEU A 6 10.43 4.23 -1.34
N ARG A 7 10.30 3.34 -2.33
CA ARG A 7 9.32 2.24 -2.26
C ARG A 7 9.62 1.31 -1.10
N ASP A 8 10.88 0.91 -0.95
CA ASP A 8 11.33 0.03 0.13
C ASP A 8 11.13 0.69 1.50
N LYS A 9 11.40 2.00 1.61
CA LYS A 9 11.18 2.79 2.82
C LYS A 9 9.71 2.81 3.23
N VAL A 10 8.81 3.10 2.29
CA VAL A 10 7.36 3.10 2.54
C VAL A 10 6.88 1.69 2.90
N ALA A 11 7.31 0.68 2.16
CA ALA A 11 6.95 -0.72 2.42
C ALA A 11 7.40 -1.16 3.82
N ASN A 12 8.60 -0.78 4.25
CA ASN A 12 9.13 -1.10 5.58
C ASN A 12 8.33 -0.42 6.69
N ILE A 13 8.00 0.87 6.58
CA ILE A 13 7.18 1.58 7.56
C ILE A 13 5.81 0.91 7.72
N VAL A 14 5.20 0.49 6.61
CA VAL A 14 3.93 -0.24 6.62
C VAL A 14 4.10 -1.61 7.27
N ARG A 15 5.14 -2.36 6.88
CA ARG A 15 5.45 -3.70 7.41
C ARG A 15 5.64 -3.69 8.92
N GLU A 16 6.43 -2.76 9.44
CA GLU A 16 6.67 -2.58 10.87
C GLU A 16 5.36 -2.24 11.61
N THR A 17 4.57 -1.32 11.07
CA THR A 17 3.28 -0.93 11.67
C THR A 17 2.27 -2.09 11.68
N LEU A 18 2.29 -2.96 10.68
CA LEU A 18 1.47 -4.18 10.66
C LEU A 18 1.99 -5.22 11.67
N ALA A 19 3.31 -5.40 11.75
CA ALA A 19 3.94 -6.32 12.69
C ALA A 19 3.65 -5.94 14.15
N GLU A 20 3.65 -4.64 14.49
CA GLU A 20 3.27 -4.13 15.81
C GLU A 20 1.87 -4.59 16.25
N ARG A 21 0.90 -4.67 15.32
CA ARG A 21 -0.49 -5.03 15.63
C ARG A 21 -0.77 -6.52 15.56
N PHE A 22 -0.18 -7.19 14.57
CA PHE A 22 -0.56 -8.56 14.21
C PHE A 22 0.50 -9.59 14.64
N ALA A 23 1.66 -9.18 15.14
CA ALA A 23 2.65 -10.01 15.85
C ALA A 23 2.95 -11.42 15.25
N GLY A 24 2.83 -11.58 13.93
CA GLY A 24 3.05 -12.85 13.22
C GLY A 24 1.80 -13.71 12.98
N GLU A 25 0.60 -13.27 13.39
CA GLU A 25 -0.68 -13.91 13.04
C GLU A 25 -0.94 -13.92 11.52
N PHE A 26 -0.38 -12.95 10.82
CA PHE A 26 -0.52 -12.78 9.37
C PHE A 26 0.85 -12.66 8.72
N VAL A 27 0.95 -13.22 7.51
CA VAL A 27 2.05 -12.92 6.59
C VAL A 27 1.59 -11.82 5.65
N PHE A 28 2.25 -10.66 5.72
CA PHE A 28 2.02 -9.54 4.82
C PHE A 28 3.11 -9.50 3.76
N ASP A 29 2.87 -10.14 2.62
CA ASP A 29 3.84 -10.22 1.53
C ASP A 29 3.17 -10.56 0.17
N PRO A 30 3.43 -9.78 -0.89
CA PRO A 30 4.22 -8.54 -0.93
C PRO A 30 3.49 -7.32 -0.35
N ILE A 31 4.27 -6.27 -0.04
CA ILE A 31 3.77 -4.89 0.16
C ILE A 31 4.29 -4.05 -1.00
N GLU A 32 3.41 -3.77 -1.97
CA GLU A 32 3.78 -3.04 -3.19
C GLU A 32 3.41 -1.56 -3.08
N VAL A 33 4.35 -0.68 -3.44
CA VAL A 33 4.16 0.78 -3.41
C VAL A 33 4.20 1.32 -4.83
N ILE A 34 3.07 1.87 -5.26
CA ILE A 34 2.82 2.26 -6.64
C ILE A 34 2.43 3.75 -6.66
N PRO A 35 3.19 4.63 -7.34
CA PRO A 35 2.70 5.97 -7.64
C PRO A 35 1.44 5.89 -8.49
N ALA A 36 0.42 6.64 -8.08
CA ALA A 36 -0.83 6.77 -8.81
C ALA A 36 -1.28 8.23 -8.81
N VAL A 37 -2.18 8.54 -9.73
CA VAL A 37 -2.81 9.85 -9.88
C VAL A 37 -4.32 9.61 -9.81
N ASP A 38 -5.05 10.45 -9.09
CA ASP A 38 -6.51 10.35 -9.03
C ASP A 38 -7.14 10.94 -10.31
N GLU A 39 -7.37 10.09 -11.31
CA GLU A 39 -7.90 10.50 -12.63
C GLU A 39 -9.40 10.87 -12.61
N PHE A 40 -10.08 10.80 -11.46
CA PHE A 40 -11.52 11.05 -11.34
C PHE A 40 -11.89 12.50 -10.95
N GLY A 41 -10.92 13.39 -10.76
CA GLY A 41 -11.14 14.82 -10.48
C GLY A 41 -11.19 15.69 -11.75
N ASP A 42 -11.77 16.89 -11.65
CA ASP A 42 -11.88 17.89 -12.75
C ASP A 42 -10.52 18.57 -13.12
N GLY A 43 -9.38 17.94 -12.82
CA GLY A 43 -8.02 18.45 -13.09
C GLY A 43 -6.97 17.35 -13.23
N ASP A 44 -5.70 17.73 -13.43
CA ASP A 44 -4.56 16.82 -13.33
C ASP A 44 -4.52 16.26 -11.90
N GLY A 45 -5.04 15.06 -11.70
CA GLY A 45 -5.30 14.46 -10.38
C GLY A 45 -4.18 14.61 -9.35
N GLU A 46 -4.53 14.55 -8.06
CA GLU A 46 -3.52 14.61 -7.01
C GLU A 46 -2.67 13.32 -6.98
N PRO A 47 -1.33 13.42 -6.98
CA PRO A 47 -0.47 12.26 -6.90
C PRO A 47 -0.52 11.65 -5.49
N TYR A 48 -0.66 10.33 -5.43
CA TYR A 48 -0.69 9.57 -4.20
C TYR A 48 0.11 8.26 -4.31
N LEU A 49 0.39 7.65 -3.16
CA LEU A 49 1.02 6.34 -3.08
C LEU A 49 -0.06 5.29 -2.85
N ARG A 50 -0.35 4.49 -3.87
CA ARG A 50 -1.15 3.29 -3.70
C ARG A 50 -0.28 2.20 -3.07
N ILE A 51 -0.70 1.71 -1.92
CA ILE A 51 0.04 0.69 -1.15
C ILE A 51 -0.79 -0.59 -1.14
N MET A 52 -0.38 -1.60 -1.91
CA MET A 52 -1.04 -2.90 -1.97
C MET A 52 -0.43 -3.81 -0.91
N ILE A 53 -1.20 -4.17 0.10
CA ILE A 53 -0.79 -5.01 1.23
C ILE A 53 -1.41 -6.38 1.03
N VAL A 54 -0.61 -7.32 0.52
CA VAL A 54 -1.09 -8.70 0.31
C VAL A 54 -0.97 -9.44 1.63
N PHE A 55 -2.04 -10.13 2.02
CA PHE A 55 -2.06 -10.93 3.24
C PHE A 55 -2.47 -12.38 2.95
N ASP A 56 -1.91 -13.28 3.74
CA ASP A 56 -2.31 -14.69 3.82
C ASP A 56 -2.93 -14.96 5.19
N GLY A 57 -4.20 -15.35 5.23
CA GLY A 57 -4.96 -15.55 6.48
C GLY A 57 -6.46 -15.23 6.36
N ASP A 58 -7.17 -15.30 7.49
CA ASP A 58 -8.59 -14.97 7.56
C ASP A 58 -8.81 -13.44 7.56
N GLN A 59 -9.45 -12.94 6.50
CA GLN A 59 -9.78 -11.51 6.36
C GLN A 59 -10.65 -10.98 7.51
N LYS A 60 -11.45 -11.82 8.18
CA LYS A 60 -12.25 -11.37 9.33
C LYS A 60 -11.40 -11.07 10.55
N ALA A 61 -10.25 -11.74 10.68
CA ALA A 61 -9.28 -11.51 11.74
C ALA A 61 -8.41 -10.26 11.48
N LEU A 62 -8.47 -9.69 10.27
CA LEU A 62 -7.75 -8.47 9.88
C LEU A 62 -8.29 -7.18 10.54
N ASP A 63 -9.13 -7.26 11.58
CA ASP A 63 -9.70 -6.14 12.35
C ASP A 63 -10.03 -4.91 11.47
N PRO A 64 -11.21 -4.90 10.82
CA PRO A 64 -11.59 -3.85 9.86
C PRO A 64 -11.52 -2.42 10.42
N ARG A 65 -11.73 -2.25 11.74
CA ARG A 65 -11.62 -0.95 12.40
C ARG A 65 -10.17 -0.51 12.48
N TRP A 66 -9.27 -1.44 12.80
CA TRP A 66 -7.86 -1.13 12.88
C TRP A 66 -7.28 -0.81 11.49
N THR A 67 -7.59 -1.61 10.48
CA THR A 67 -7.08 -1.43 9.09
C THR A 67 -7.58 -0.15 8.45
N SER A 68 -8.84 0.23 8.67
CA SER A 68 -9.38 1.54 8.25
C SER A 68 -8.64 2.73 8.89
N GLY A 69 -8.02 2.51 10.06
CA GLY A 69 -7.19 3.50 10.75
C GLY A 69 -5.71 3.46 10.36
N LEU A 70 -5.26 2.56 9.48
CA LEU A 70 -3.84 2.39 9.17
C LEU A 70 -3.20 3.69 8.68
N ILE A 71 -3.91 4.45 7.83
CA ILE A 71 -3.46 5.77 7.32
C ILE A 71 -3.03 6.68 8.47
N ARG A 72 -3.82 6.75 9.55
CA ARG A 72 -3.52 7.62 10.71
C ARG A 72 -2.25 7.22 11.46
N ARG A 73 -1.81 5.96 11.30
CA ARG A 73 -0.62 5.42 11.95
C ARG A 73 0.63 5.55 11.09
N ILE A 74 0.50 5.31 9.79
CA ILE A 74 1.65 5.38 8.87
C ILE A 74 1.92 6.81 8.40
N ARG A 75 0.91 7.68 8.30
CA ARG A 75 1.09 9.04 7.75
C ARG A 75 2.10 9.88 8.55
N PRO A 76 2.08 9.92 9.89
CA PRO A 76 3.11 10.63 10.65
C PRO A 76 4.51 10.07 10.41
N LYS A 77 4.68 8.74 10.43
CA LYS A 77 5.97 8.04 10.19
C LYS A 77 6.51 8.34 8.78
N LEU A 78 5.62 8.40 7.78
CA LEU A 78 5.97 8.73 6.40
C LEU A 78 6.42 10.18 6.24
N ILE A 79 5.73 11.14 6.88
CA ILE A 79 6.13 12.56 6.86
C ILE A 79 7.51 12.75 7.50
N GLU A 80 7.74 12.12 8.66
CA GLU A 80 9.05 12.15 9.35
C GLU A 80 10.17 11.56 8.48
N ALA A 81 9.83 10.55 7.67
CA ALA A 81 10.74 9.93 6.71
C ALA A 81 10.95 10.74 5.41
N GLY A 82 10.32 11.91 5.27
CA GLY A 82 10.41 12.78 4.08
C GLY A 82 9.47 12.41 2.94
N VAL A 83 8.44 11.59 3.20
CA VAL A 83 7.47 11.15 2.20
C VAL A 83 6.19 11.98 2.28
N GLU A 84 6.08 12.96 1.38
CA GLU A 84 4.97 13.92 1.39
C GLU A 84 3.71 13.39 0.70
N GLN A 85 3.82 12.45 -0.25
CA GLN A 85 2.67 11.94 -1.00
C GLN A 85 1.67 11.20 -0.10
N PHE A 86 0.37 11.37 -0.35
CA PHE A 86 -0.66 10.77 0.48
C PHE A 86 -0.67 9.23 0.34
N PRO A 87 -0.64 8.46 1.44
CA PRO A 87 -0.70 7.01 1.37
C PRO A 87 -2.14 6.50 1.29
N SER A 88 -2.39 5.60 0.33
CA SER A 88 -3.67 4.91 0.13
C SER A 88 -3.48 3.39 0.25
N PRO A 89 -3.54 2.83 1.47
CA PRO A 89 -3.38 1.40 1.71
C PRO A 89 -4.62 0.61 1.27
N SER A 90 -4.38 -0.52 0.63
CA SER A 90 -5.39 -1.48 0.19
C SER A 90 -4.97 -2.89 0.61
N PHE A 91 -5.82 -3.58 1.37
CA PHE A 91 -5.59 -4.97 1.77
C PHE A 91 -6.13 -5.92 0.72
N VAL A 92 -5.32 -6.88 0.30
CA VAL A 92 -5.65 -7.84 -0.76
C VAL A 92 -5.36 -9.25 -0.29
N GLY A 93 -6.35 -10.15 -0.41
CA GLY A 93 -6.10 -11.55 -0.11
C GLY A 93 -5.12 -12.17 -1.11
N LYS A 94 -4.22 -13.03 -0.65
CA LYS A 94 -3.25 -13.72 -1.51
C LYS A 94 -3.87 -14.47 -2.69
N SER A 95 -5.10 -14.96 -2.54
CA SER A 95 -5.87 -15.60 -3.62
C SER A 95 -6.27 -14.63 -4.75
N GLU A 96 -6.43 -13.34 -4.43
CA GLU A 96 -6.82 -12.29 -5.39
C GLU A 96 -5.60 -11.63 -6.04
N TRP A 97 -4.44 -11.69 -5.38
CA TRP A 97 -3.22 -11.02 -5.81
C TRP A 97 -2.80 -11.32 -7.26
N PRO A 98 -2.76 -12.58 -7.75
CA PRO A 98 -2.29 -12.87 -9.11
C PRO A 98 -3.10 -12.17 -10.19
N ARG A 99 -4.40 -11.93 -9.97
CA ARG A 99 -5.27 -11.23 -10.92
C ARG A 99 -4.99 -9.73 -10.93
N LEU A 100 -4.77 -9.14 -9.75
CA LEU A 100 -4.50 -7.72 -9.58
C LEU A 100 -3.09 -7.37 -10.07
N GLU A 101 -2.09 -8.17 -9.71
CA GLU A 101 -0.69 -8.02 -10.15
C GLU A 101 -0.59 -7.94 -11.68
N ARG A 102 -1.20 -8.88 -12.40
CA ARG A 102 -1.24 -8.86 -13.89
C ARG A 102 -1.90 -7.60 -14.45
N SER A 103 -2.86 -7.03 -13.73
CA SER A 103 -3.55 -5.82 -14.16
C SER A 103 -2.67 -4.58 -13.95
N LEU A 104 -1.94 -4.53 -12.83
CA LEU A 104 -0.97 -3.48 -12.52
C LEU A 104 0.23 -3.50 -13.49
N GLN A 105 0.78 -4.68 -13.80
CA GLN A 105 1.86 -4.84 -14.78
C GLN A 105 1.43 -4.34 -16.17
N ARG A 106 0.21 -4.67 -16.60
CA ARG A 106 -0.33 -4.21 -17.90
C ARG A 106 -0.60 -2.71 -17.95
N ALA A 107 -1.04 -2.10 -16.85
CA ALA A 107 -1.22 -0.66 -16.77
C ALA A 107 0.13 0.06 -16.87
N SER A 108 1.14 -0.41 -16.14
CA SER A 108 2.50 0.17 -16.19
C SER A 108 3.18 0.01 -17.56
N ALA A 109 2.86 -1.03 -18.32
CA ALA A 109 3.41 -1.27 -19.65
C ALA A 109 2.78 -0.40 -20.75
N ARG A 110 1.64 0.26 -20.48
CA ARG A 110 0.94 1.14 -21.44
C ARG A 110 1.33 2.62 -21.30
N SER A 111 2.09 2.96 -20.28
CA SER A 111 2.60 4.33 -20.04
C SER A 111 4.02 4.54 -20.59
N HIS A 112 4.49 3.68 -21.50
CA HIS A 112 5.76 3.82 -22.23
C HIS A 112 5.49 3.98 -23.72
#